data_AF-A0A921QK08-F1
#
_entry.id   AF-A0A921QK08-F1
#
_cell.length_a   1.000
_cell.length_b   1.000
_cell.length_c   1.000
_cell.angle_alpha   90.00
_cell.angle_beta   90.00
_cell.angle_gamma   90.00
#
_symmetry.space_group_name_H-M   'P 1'
#
loop_
_entity.id
_entity.type
_entity.pdbx_description
1 polymer ?
#
loop_
_entity_poly.entity_id
_entity_poly.type
_entity_poly.pdbx_seq_one_letter_code
_entity_poly.pdbx_strand_id
1 'polypeptide(L)'
;MAETAIAAVLSKFGELAASEAKILLEVGDDMTLLRDRLEWLQAFIRDADRKRRAGTDQLTSVWVRQTRDVAFQAEDTLDEFVYQVT
;
A
#
# COMPACT_ATOMS: atom_id res chain seq x y z
N MET A 1 0.87 -43.28 -18.94
CA MET A 1 0.88 -43.06 -17.47
C MET A 1 1.81 -41.92 -17.07
N ALA A 2 3.07 -41.88 -17.52
CA ALA A 2 3.96 -40.74 -17.22
C ALA A 2 3.50 -39.43 -17.91
N GLU A 3 3.08 -39.49 -19.17
CA GLU A 3 2.61 -38.34 -19.93
C GLU A 3 1.35 -37.69 -19.32
N THR A 4 0.40 -38.50 -18.88
CA THR A 4 -0.80 -38.04 -18.15
C THR A 4 -0.45 -37.40 -16.81
N ALA A 5 0.58 -37.89 -16.11
CA ALA A 5 1.05 -37.28 -14.86
C ALA A 5 1.73 -35.93 -15.12
N ILE A 6 2.55 -35.83 -16.18
CA ILE A 6 3.19 -34.57 -16.60
C ILE A 6 2.13 -33.54 -16.99
N ALA A 7 1.11 -33.93 -17.77
CA ALA A 7 0.01 -33.05 -18.15
C ALA A 7 -0.75 -32.50 -16.92
N ALA A 8 -1.01 -33.34 -15.92
CA ALA A 8 -1.65 -32.91 -14.69
C ALA A 8 -0.79 -31.90 -13.90
N VAL A 9 0.53 -32.13 -13.81
CA VAL A 9 1.46 -31.20 -13.15
C VAL A 9 1.53 -29.87 -13.91
N LEU A 10 1.59 -29.89 -15.24
CA LEU A 10 1.59 -28.68 -16.07
C LEU A 10 0.30 -27.86 -15.90
N SER A 11 -0.86 -28.52 -15.82
CA SER A 11 -2.14 -27.85 -15.54
C SER A 11 -2.10 -27.14 -14.19
N LYS A 12 -1.69 -27.87 -13.14
CA LYS A 12 -1.59 -27.32 -11.78
C LYS A 12 -0.58 -26.16 -11.70
N PHE A 13 0.54 -26.27 -12.41
CA PHE A 13 1.52 -25.19 -12.51
C PHE A 13 0.91 -23.95 -13.16
N GLY A 14 0.19 -24.11 -14.27
CA GLY A 14 -0.50 -23.01 -14.95
C GLY A 14 -1.53 -22.31 -14.05
N GLU A 15 -2.31 -23.09 -13.29
CA GLU A 15 -3.28 -22.54 -12.32
C GLU A 15 -2.59 -21.75 -11.21
N LEU A 16 -1.50 -22.28 -10.63
CA LEU A 16 -0.72 -21.58 -9.61
C LEU A 16 -0.11 -20.29 -10.16
N ALA A 17 0.52 -20.34 -11.33
CA ALA A 17 1.12 -19.17 -11.96
C ALA A 17 0.07 -18.08 -12.27
N ALA A 18 -1.12 -18.47 -12.75
CA ALA A 18 -2.21 -17.52 -12.98
C ALA A 18 -2.73 -16.89 -11.68
N SER A 19 -2.83 -17.68 -10.60
CA SER A 19 -3.23 -17.19 -9.28
C SER A 19 -2.21 -16.20 -8.72
N GLU A 20 -0.91 -16.52 -8.79
CA GLU A 20 0.16 -15.62 -8.34
C GLU A 20 0.19 -14.33 -9.17
N ALA A 21 0.07 -14.41 -10.50
CA ALA A 21 0.01 -13.24 -11.36
C ALA A 21 -1.16 -12.32 -11.03
N LYS A 22 -2.33 -12.88 -10.70
CA LYS A 22 -3.49 -12.10 -10.25
C LYS A 22 -3.20 -11.37 -8.94
N ILE A 23 -2.63 -12.06 -7.95
CA ILE A 23 -2.28 -11.45 -6.65
C ILE A 23 -1.28 -10.31 -6.86
N LEU A 24 -0.25 -10.52 -7.69
CA LEU A 24 0.75 -9.49 -7.98
C LEU A 24 0.15 -8.24 -8.64
N LEU A 25 -0.84 -8.41 -9.52
CA LEU A 25 -1.57 -7.28 -10.11
C LEU A 25 -2.38 -6.52 -9.05
N GLU A 26 -3.16 -7.22 -8.24
CA GLU A 26 -3.97 -6.62 -7.17
C GLU A 26 -3.10 -5.87 -6.16
N VAL A 27 -1.99 -6.47 -5.72
CA VAL A 27 -1.01 -5.81 -4.83
C VAL A 27 -0.39 -4.58 -5.51
N GLY A 28 -0.08 -4.66 -6.82
CA GLY A 28 0.46 -3.52 -7.57
C GLY A 28 -0.50 -2.33 -7.64
N ASP A 29 -1.79 -2.60 -7.82
CA ASP A 29 -2.85 -1.57 -7.82
C ASP A 29 -3.00 -0.94 -6.43
N ASP A 30 -3.02 -1.76 -5.37
CA ASP A 30 -3.11 -1.30 -3.99
C ASP A 30 -1.89 -0.44 -3.58
N MET A 31 -0.69 -0.84 -3.99
CA MET A 31 0.55 -0.07 -3.78
C MET A 31 0.50 1.29 -4.47
N THR A 32 -0.07 1.34 -5.68
CA THR A 32 -0.29 2.60 -6.40
C THR A 32 -1.27 3.50 -5.67
N LEU A 33 -2.40 2.96 -5.22
CA LEU A 33 -3.39 3.71 -4.46
C LEU A 33 -2.84 4.24 -3.13
N LEU A 34 -2.03 3.43 -2.43
CA LEU A 34 -1.38 3.85 -1.19
C LEU A 34 -0.41 5.01 -1.43
N ARG A 35 0.43 4.93 -2.46
CA ARG A 35 1.34 6.02 -2.85
C ARG A 35 0.55 7.31 -3.09
N ASP A 36 -0.48 7.26 -3.91
CA ASP A 36 -1.27 8.45 -4.26
C ASP A 36 -1.93 9.06 -3.01
N ARG A 37 -2.40 8.24 -2.06
CA ARG A 37 -2.93 8.72 -0.77
C ARG A 37 -1.84 9.37 0.09
N LEU A 38 -0.65 8.78 0.18
CA LEU A 38 0.46 9.35 0.94
C LEU A 38 0.92 10.69 0.35
N GLU A 39 0.90 10.85 -0.98
CA GLU A 39 1.16 12.13 -1.65
C GLU A 39 0.13 13.20 -1.24
N TRP A 40 -1.16 12.84 -1.17
CA TRP A 40 -2.21 13.72 -0.65
C TRP A 40 -1.97 14.13 0.80
N LEU A 41 -1.68 13.16 1.69
CA LEU A 41 -1.38 13.44 3.10
C LEU A 41 -0.17 14.38 3.25
N GLN A 42 0.87 14.18 2.44
CA GLN A 42 2.04 15.05 2.41
C GLN A 42 1.66 16.48 1.96
N ALA A 43 0.83 16.62 0.92
CA ALA A 43 0.36 17.92 0.45
C ALA A 43 -0.44 18.66 1.52
N PHE A 44 -1.29 17.95 2.27
CA PHE A 44 -2.06 18.53 3.37
C PHE A 44 -1.17 19.03 4.51
N ILE A 45 -0.16 18.25 4.92
CA ILE A 45 0.81 18.70 5.95
C ILE A 45 1.53 19.96 5.48
N ARG A 46 1.99 20.00 4.21
CA ARG A 46 2.66 21.20 3.65
C ARG A 46 1.75 22.42 3.61
N ASP A 47 0.45 22.25 3.38
CA ASP A 47 -0.52 23.34 3.45
C ASP A 47 -0.74 23.84 4.90
N ALA A 48 -0.87 22.91 5.85
CA ALA A 48 -0.98 23.25 7.26
C ALA A 48 0.26 23.99 7.79
N ASP A 49 1.46 23.58 7.39
CA ASP A 49 2.72 24.26 7.75
C ASP A 49 2.83 25.68 7.16
N ARG A 50 2.23 25.91 5.99
CA ARG A 50 2.12 27.26 5.41
C ARG A 50 1.15 28.12 6.23
N LYS A 51 -0.02 27.59 6.57
CA LYS A 51 -1.05 28.28 7.38
C LYS A 51 -0.55 28.61 8.79
N ARG A 52 0.28 27.77 9.37
CA ARG A 52 0.88 27.99 10.70
C ARG A 52 1.61 29.34 10.84
N ARG A 53 2.16 29.87 9.76
CA ARG A 53 2.85 31.18 9.76
C ARG A 53 1.89 32.36 9.93
N ALA A 54 0.60 32.17 9.64
CA ALA A 54 -0.46 33.17 9.78
C ALA A 54 -1.28 33.01 11.07
N GLY A 55 -0.97 32.00 11.89
CA GLY A 55 -1.74 31.57 13.06
C GLY A 55 -2.40 30.21 12.83
N THR A 56 -2.14 29.25 13.71
CA THR A 56 -2.73 27.90 13.63
C THR A 56 -4.04 27.86 14.39
N ASP A 57 -5.12 27.49 13.72
CA ASP A 57 -6.39 27.17 14.37
C ASP A 57 -6.42 25.72 14.91
N GLN A 58 -7.31 25.46 15.86
CA GLN A 58 -7.44 24.17 16.52
C GLN A 58 -7.79 23.03 15.54
N LEU A 59 -8.58 23.30 14.51
CA LEU A 59 -8.96 22.30 13.50
C LEU A 59 -7.73 21.86 12.71
N THR A 60 -6.90 22.80 12.25
CA THR A 60 -5.64 22.51 11.55
C THR A 60 -4.71 21.67 12.43
N SER A 61 -4.61 21.96 13.73
CA SER A 61 -3.78 21.16 14.65
C SER A 61 -4.25 19.71 14.78
N VAL A 62 -5.57 19.48 14.90
CA VAL A 62 -6.14 18.13 15.00
C VAL A 62 -5.90 17.36 13.70
N TRP A 63 -6.12 18.00 12.56
CA TRP A 63 -5.94 17.40 11.24
C TRP A 63 -4.50 17.00 10.98
N VAL A 64 -3.52 17.85 11.32
CA VAL A 64 -2.09 17.50 11.20
C VAL A 64 -1.74 16.29 12.04
N ARG A 65 -2.25 16.22 13.28
CA ARG A 65 -2.03 15.06 14.16
C ARG A 65 -2.56 13.78 13.52
N GLN A 66 -3.85 13.78 13.15
CA GLN A 66 -4.48 12.59 12.55
C GLN A 66 -3.82 12.18 11.24
N THR A 67 -3.39 13.14 10.42
CA THR A 67 -2.68 12.86 9.16
C THR A 67 -1.36 12.14 9.41
N ARG A 68 -0.60 12.58 10.43
CA ARG A 68 0.64 11.89 10.83
C ARG A 68 0.35 10.50 11.37
N ASP A 69 -0.67 10.35 12.21
CA ASP A 69 -1.07 9.05 12.76
C ASP A 69 -1.37 8.05 11.63
N VAL A 70 -2.10 8.47 10.59
CA VAL A 70 -2.38 7.62 9.41
C VAL A 70 -1.11 7.32 8.59
N ALA A 71 -0.22 8.30 8.42
CA ALA A 71 1.03 8.08 7.70
C ALA A 71 1.93 7.06 8.41
N PHE A 72 2.02 7.10 9.74
CA PHE A 72 2.76 6.12 10.53
C PHE A 72 2.12 4.72 10.47
N GLN A 73 0.79 4.63 10.52
CA GLN A 73 0.12 3.33 10.34
C GLN A 73 0.39 2.72 8.96
N ALA A 74 0.49 3.54 7.92
CA ALA A 74 0.86 3.08 6.59
C ALA A 74 2.31 2.58 6.53
N GLU A 75 3.23 3.27 7.20
CA GLU A 75 4.63 2.84 7.36
C GLU A 75 4.71 1.48 8.08
N ASP A 76 4.07 1.34 9.25
CA ASP A 76 4.04 0.09 10.02
C ASP A 76 3.49 -1.08 9.18
N THR A 77 2.44 -0.83 8.39
CA THR A 77 1.83 -1.85 7.52
C THR A 77 2.77 -2.26 6.38
N LEU A 78 3.51 -1.31 5.81
CA LEU A 78 4.49 -1.59 4.76
C LEU A 78 5.68 -2.38 5.31
N ASP A 79 6.15 -2.05 6.51
CA ASP A 79 7.23 -2.78 7.19
C ASP A 79 6.81 -4.23 7.48
N GLU A 80 5.57 -4.44 7.96
CA GLU A 80 5.02 -5.79 8.15
C GLU A 80 4.94 -6.56 6.82
N PHE A 81 4.47 -5.91 5.74
CA PHE A 81 4.41 -6.52 4.42
C PHE A 81 5.80 -6.97 3.93
N VAL A 82 6.81 -6.09 4.05
CA VAL A 82 8.20 -6.41 3.66
C VAL A 82 8.72 -7.58 4.48
N TYR A 83 8.46 -7.62 5.79
CA TYR A 83 8.86 -8.73 6.66
C TYR A 83 8.22 -10.07 6.30
N GLN A 84 6.97 -10.08 5.80
CA GLN A 84 6.30 -11.32 5.40
C GLN A 84 6.74 -11.81 4.01
N VAL A 85 7.10 -10.89 3.12
CA VAL A 85 7.45 -11.19 1.72
C VAL A 85 8.95 -11.47 1.54
N THR A 86 9.79 -10.92 2.41
CA THR A 86 11.27 -11.07 2.37
C THR A 86 11.76 -12.03 3.44
#